data_AF-A0A429ECH1-F1
#
_entry.id   AF-A0A429ECH1-F1
#
_cell.length_a   1.000
_cell.length_b   1.000
_cell.length_c   1.000
_cell.angle_alpha   90.00
_cell.angle_beta   90.00
_cell.angle_gamma   90.00
#
_symmetry.space_group_name_H-M   'P 1'
#
loop_
_entity.id
_entity.type
_entity.pdbx_description
1 polymer ?
#
loop_
_entity_poly.entity_id
_entity_poly.type
_entity_poly.pdbx_seq_one_letter_code
_entity_poly.pdbx_strand_id
1 'polypeptide(L)'
;MPPSPSARPTTPPTLWAARGRHVGSAAEDTVRHTLERLKKDLVLDDFLEPPDETPADGLPGRRVFEARWKVPEAVTVRARLILEPGTAGGQEWTLLAEAEEAWDLEWPSPAAMFWPDDPDVTWDRDAATGLRLRGINALPDDDKAVRRLIKEAGRSPWNIHVVVHEAMTTDHRGRVPLARRLPPGLRHRVVEHRAAPQQLRVVNWALENFGVQVPRGGAVVLPGTPAPADYDTDAFSVRTVFLDGSEPTGLIKAVTSFDALDRPLPDDAVADLASLREEWRLLTLQEELERERRLVAMYAEALEAMTQSRDLYREAAERAAEALAGYRESAGAVPAAPPPAETSPASPLRGLTRTLERFRGASRPPRQQSRPRTPPDTPPGTESRETSRPPGGTTD
;
A
#
# COMPACT_ATOMS: atom_id res chain seq x y z
N MET A 1 -22.08 -7.60 19.07
CA MET A 1 -20.91 -6.71 19.06
C MET A 1 -20.45 -6.59 17.62
N PRO A 2 -20.46 -5.40 17.01
CA PRO A 2 -19.71 -5.20 15.77
C PRO A 2 -18.21 -5.36 16.08
N PRO A 3 -17.40 -5.93 15.17
CA PRO A 3 -15.96 -5.99 15.35
C PRO A 3 -15.41 -4.56 15.41
N SER A 4 -14.60 -4.27 16.42
CA SER A 4 -13.86 -3.01 16.53
C SER A 4 -13.04 -2.80 15.25
N PRO A 5 -13.02 -1.59 14.67
CA PRO A 5 -12.17 -1.32 13.52
C PRO A 5 -10.72 -1.52 13.95
N SER A 6 -10.05 -2.51 13.36
CA SER A 6 -8.61 -2.69 13.56
C SER A 6 -7.90 -1.42 13.05
N ALA A 7 -6.99 -0.88 13.85
CA ALA A 7 -6.22 0.31 13.47
C ALA A 7 -5.51 0.05 12.13
N ARG A 8 -5.65 0.98 11.18
CA ARG A 8 -4.97 0.86 9.88
C ARG A 8 -3.45 0.91 10.09
N PRO A 9 -2.68 0.11 9.34
CA PRO A 9 -1.22 0.17 9.40
C PRO A 9 -0.73 1.58 9.00
N THR A 10 0.23 2.10 9.75
CA THR A 10 0.91 3.36 9.45
C THR A 10 2.05 3.14 8.47
N THR A 11 2.42 4.20 7.76
CA THR A 11 3.55 4.23 6.84
C THR A 11 4.85 4.02 7.63
N PRO A 12 5.66 2.98 7.36
CA PRO A 12 6.94 2.80 8.02
C PRO A 12 7.88 3.99 7.75
N PRO A 13 8.72 4.40 8.70
CA PRO A 13 9.65 5.52 8.50
C PRO A 13 10.72 5.24 7.44
N THR A 14 10.92 3.97 7.06
CA THR A 14 11.85 3.54 6.01
C THR A 14 11.23 3.59 4.61
N LEU A 15 9.93 3.89 4.49
CA LEU A 15 9.17 3.81 3.24
C LEU A 15 8.99 5.19 2.60
N TRP A 16 9.32 5.25 1.33
CA TRP A 16 8.89 6.29 0.40
C TRP A 16 7.82 5.72 -0.54
N ALA A 17 6.69 6.41 -0.67
CA ALA A 17 5.58 5.97 -1.50
C ALA A 17 4.96 7.12 -2.28
N ALA A 18 4.66 6.89 -3.56
CA ALA A 18 3.98 7.85 -4.42
C ALA A 18 3.11 7.14 -5.46
N ARG A 19 2.11 7.86 -5.95
CA ARG A 19 1.25 7.41 -7.06
C ARG A 19 1.07 8.52 -8.07
N GLY A 20 1.01 8.17 -9.34
CA GLY A 20 0.74 9.13 -10.39
C GLY A 20 0.23 8.47 -11.66
N ARG A 21 0.34 9.22 -12.76
CA ARG A 21 -0.18 8.83 -14.06
C ARG A 21 0.74 9.31 -15.18
N HIS A 22 1.09 8.37 -16.04
CA HIS A 22 1.75 8.62 -17.31
C HIS A 22 0.74 8.90 -18.40
N VAL A 23 0.92 10.02 -19.12
CA VAL A 23 0.09 10.39 -20.28
C VAL A 23 0.61 9.67 -21.53
N GLY A 24 -0.28 8.94 -22.20
CA GLY A 24 0.06 8.15 -23.39
C GLY A 24 0.41 6.69 -23.07
N SER A 25 0.76 5.93 -24.11
CA SER A 25 0.92 4.46 -24.07
C SER A 25 2.36 3.96 -23.93
N ALA A 26 3.35 4.86 -23.82
CA ALA A 26 4.78 4.50 -23.85
C ALA A 26 5.42 4.44 -22.45
N ALA A 27 4.63 4.21 -21.40
CA ALA A 27 5.14 4.27 -20.03
C ALA A 27 6.19 3.18 -19.76
N GLU A 28 5.91 1.93 -20.16
CA GLU A 28 6.81 0.78 -20.01
C GLU A 28 8.17 1.01 -20.70
N ASP A 29 8.16 1.45 -21.97
CA ASP A 29 9.38 1.71 -22.73
C ASP A 29 10.20 2.85 -22.13
N THR A 30 9.51 3.89 -21.61
CA THR A 30 10.15 5.01 -20.92
C THR A 30 10.88 4.55 -19.65
N VAL A 31 10.24 3.68 -18.87
CA VAL A 31 10.83 3.11 -17.65
C VAL A 31 12.02 2.23 -18.01
N ARG A 32 11.86 1.30 -18.96
CA ARG A 32 12.93 0.39 -19.39
C ARG A 32 14.16 1.15 -19.87
N HIS A 33 13.96 2.15 -20.73
CA HIS A 33 15.05 2.99 -21.22
C HIS A 33 15.75 3.77 -20.11
N THR A 34 14.98 4.28 -19.13
CA THR A 34 15.53 5.01 -17.99
C THR A 34 16.36 4.10 -17.08
N LEU A 35 15.85 2.91 -16.74
CA LEU A 35 16.56 1.92 -15.92
C LEU A 35 17.85 1.45 -16.60
N GLU A 36 17.79 1.13 -17.90
CA GLU A 36 18.98 0.76 -18.68
C GLU A 36 20.04 1.86 -18.69
N ARG A 37 19.63 3.12 -18.85
CA ARG A 37 20.54 4.27 -18.80
C ARG A 37 21.18 4.39 -17.42
N LEU A 38 20.39 4.40 -16.35
CA LEU A 38 20.90 4.54 -14.99
C LEU A 38 21.79 3.38 -14.56
N LYS A 39 21.52 2.16 -15.05
CA LYS A 39 22.41 1.01 -14.88
C LYS A 39 23.75 1.21 -15.61
N LYS A 40 23.73 1.73 -16.84
CA LYS A 40 24.96 2.05 -17.60
C LYS A 40 25.78 3.15 -16.93
N ASP A 41 25.10 4.13 -16.32
CA ASP A 41 25.71 5.25 -15.60
C ASP A 41 26.15 4.86 -14.17
N LEU A 42 25.99 3.59 -13.77
CA LEU A 42 26.34 3.06 -12.44
C LEU A 42 25.61 3.75 -11.28
N VAL A 43 24.44 4.35 -11.55
CA VAL A 43 23.56 4.92 -10.53
C VAL A 43 22.72 3.81 -9.87
N LEU A 44 22.27 2.83 -10.67
CA LEU A 44 21.58 1.65 -10.16
C LEU A 44 22.56 0.50 -9.95
N ASP A 45 22.41 -0.19 -8.83
CA ASP A 45 23.11 -1.45 -8.58
C ASP A 45 22.56 -2.53 -9.51
N ASP A 46 21.24 -2.66 -9.60
CA ASP A 46 20.56 -3.56 -10.55
C ASP A 46 19.08 -3.24 -10.73
N PHE A 47 18.46 -3.80 -11.77
CA PHE A 47 17.01 -3.73 -11.98
C PHE A 47 16.47 -5.03 -12.62
N LEU A 48 15.19 -5.31 -12.40
CA LEU A 48 14.49 -6.48 -12.93
C LEU A 48 13.08 -6.10 -13.38
N GLU A 49 12.61 -6.71 -14.45
CA GLU A 49 11.21 -6.74 -14.86
C GLU A 49 10.70 -8.16 -14.57
N PRO A 50 10.06 -8.42 -13.41
CA PRO A 50 9.53 -9.73 -13.09
C PRO A 50 8.53 -10.20 -14.16
N PRO A 51 8.39 -11.51 -14.38
CA PRO A 51 7.47 -12.01 -15.39
C PRO A 51 6.04 -11.57 -15.07
N ASP A 52 5.32 -11.21 -16.13
CA ASP A 52 3.96 -10.71 -16.05
C ASP A 52 3.04 -11.60 -15.22
N GLU A 53 2.32 -11.00 -14.28
CA GLU A 53 1.09 -11.57 -13.77
C GLU A 53 0.05 -11.53 -14.89
N THR A 54 0.08 -12.54 -15.76
CA THR A 54 -0.87 -12.65 -16.85
C THR A 54 -2.23 -13.05 -16.23
N PRO A 55 -3.27 -12.20 -16.32
CA PRO A 55 -4.60 -12.58 -15.87
C PRO A 55 -5.08 -13.78 -16.68
N ALA A 56 -5.84 -14.67 -16.05
CA ALA A 56 -6.39 -15.87 -16.70
C ALA A 56 -7.24 -15.56 -17.96
N ASP A 57 -7.68 -14.30 -18.11
CA ASP A 57 -8.58 -13.83 -19.16
C ASP A 57 -7.88 -13.22 -20.38
N GLY A 58 -6.54 -13.23 -20.44
CA GLY A 58 -5.76 -12.79 -21.62
C GLY A 58 -5.73 -11.27 -21.86
N LEU A 59 -6.22 -10.47 -20.91
CA LEU A 59 -6.06 -9.01 -20.90
C LEU A 59 -4.64 -8.63 -20.44
N PRO A 60 -4.09 -7.48 -20.89
CA PRO A 60 -2.80 -7.01 -20.39
C PRO A 60 -2.87 -6.82 -18.87
N GLY A 61 -2.00 -7.54 -18.16
CA GLY A 61 -1.90 -7.48 -16.70
C GLY A 61 -1.13 -6.26 -16.20
N ARG A 62 -1.00 -6.17 -14.87
CA ARG A 62 -0.11 -5.20 -14.23
C ARG A 62 1.33 -5.49 -14.62
N ARG A 63 2.11 -4.44 -14.85
CA ARG A 63 3.54 -4.52 -15.14
C ARG A 63 4.33 -4.07 -13.92
N VAL A 64 5.38 -4.80 -13.59
CA VAL A 64 6.20 -4.53 -12.41
C VAL A 64 7.65 -4.32 -12.83
N PHE A 65 8.28 -3.30 -12.26
CA PHE A 65 9.71 -3.06 -12.38
C PHE A 65 10.30 -2.94 -10.98
N GLU A 66 11.40 -3.63 -10.74
CA GLU A 66 12.16 -3.58 -9.50
C GLU A 66 13.51 -2.94 -9.75
N ALA A 67 13.97 -2.11 -8.83
CA ALA A 67 15.28 -1.49 -8.90
C ALA A 67 15.94 -1.41 -7.52
N ARG A 68 17.25 -1.65 -7.51
CA ARG A 68 18.11 -1.52 -6.33
C ARG A 68 19.17 -0.47 -6.57
N TRP A 69 19.43 0.34 -5.56
CA TRP A 69 20.57 1.25 -5.53
C TRP A 69 21.04 1.50 -4.10
N LYS A 70 22.17 2.20 -3.99
CA LYS A 70 22.68 2.72 -2.72
C LYS A 70 22.57 4.23 -2.69
N VAL A 71 22.15 4.74 -1.55
CA VAL A 71 22.21 6.17 -1.22
C VAL A 71 23.50 6.44 -0.43
N PRO A 72 23.84 7.70 -0.08
CA PRO A 72 24.99 7.98 0.78
C PRO A 72 25.00 7.12 2.04
N GLU A 73 26.19 6.88 2.60
CA GLU A 73 26.39 5.97 3.74
C GLU A 73 26.15 4.48 3.42
N ALA A 74 26.03 4.14 2.13
CA ALA A 74 25.88 2.79 1.60
C ALA A 74 24.59 2.06 2.03
N VAL A 75 23.58 2.81 2.48
CA VAL A 75 22.23 2.29 2.76
C VAL A 75 21.62 1.77 1.46
N THR A 76 21.14 0.52 1.48
CA THR A 76 20.45 -0.05 0.32
C THR A 76 19.02 0.45 0.27
N VAL A 77 18.57 0.82 -0.93
CA VAL A 77 17.16 1.06 -1.24
C VAL A 77 16.67 0.01 -2.23
N ARG A 78 15.54 -0.61 -1.89
CA ARG A 78 14.77 -1.49 -2.77
C ARG A 78 13.52 -0.77 -3.22
N ALA A 79 13.22 -0.78 -4.51
CA ALA A 79 11.99 -0.16 -5.00
C ALA A 79 11.28 -1.01 -6.03
N ARG A 80 9.97 -0.85 -6.06
CA ARG A 80 9.06 -1.47 -7.00
C ARG A 80 8.12 -0.42 -7.57
N LEU A 81 8.16 -0.28 -8.90
CA LEU A 81 7.20 0.46 -9.69
C LEU A 81 6.18 -0.52 -10.27
N ILE A 82 4.90 -0.23 -10.06
CA ILE A 82 3.78 -0.97 -10.61
C ILE A 82 3.09 -0.06 -11.61
N LEU A 83 2.94 -0.51 -12.86
CA LEU A 83 2.13 0.16 -13.87
C LEU A 83 0.82 -0.63 -14.04
N GLU A 84 -0.29 0.06 -13.83
CA GLU A 84 -1.61 -0.50 -14.12
C GLU A 84 -1.81 -0.66 -15.64
N PRO A 85 -2.77 -1.47 -16.11
CA PRO A 85 -3.06 -1.55 -17.53
C PRO A 85 -3.39 -0.17 -18.14
N GLY A 86 -2.79 0.12 -19.30
CA GLY A 86 -2.97 1.40 -19.98
C GLY A 86 -4.44 1.66 -20.39
N THR A 87 -4.89 2.90 -20.24
CA THR A 87 -6.21 3.36 -20.69
C THR A 87 -6.06 4.47 -21.73
N ALA A 88 -7.16 4.87 -22.38
CA ALA A 88 -7.17 6.01 -23.29
C ALA A 88 -6.70 7.33 -22.62
N GLY A 89 -6.84 7.44 -21.30
CA GLY A 89 -6.38 8.58 -20.50
C GLY A 89 -4.97 8.43 -19.94
N GLY A 90 -4.18 7.46 -20.42
CA GLY A 90 -2.85 7.15 -19.91
C GLY A 90 -2.82 5.95 -18.95
N GLN A 91 -1.70 5.78 -18.27
CA GLN A 91 -1.37 4.63 -17.45
C GLN A 91 -1.05 5.08 -16.02
N GLU A 92 -1.77 4.57 -15.03
CA GLU A 92 -1.46 4.85 -13.63
C GLU A 92 -0.22 4.08 -13.19
N TRP A 93 0.52 4.68 -12.26
CA TRP A 93 1.69 4.07 -11.67
C TRP A 93 1.70 4.25 -10.16
N THR A 94 2.17 3.23 -9.45
CA THR A 94 2.42 3.22 -8.02
C THR A 94 3.90 2.90 -7.80
N LEU A 95 4.60 3.70 -7.00
CA LEU A 95 6.00 3.49 -6.69
C LEU A 95 6.18 3.38 -5.18
N LEU A 96 6.75 2.26 -4.75
CA LEU A 96 7.15 1.99 -3.38
C LEU A 96 8.67 1.82 -3.34
N ALA A 97 9.35 2.53 -2.45
CA ALA A 97 10.77 2.38 -2.21
C ALA A 97 11.00 2.27 -0.71
N GLU A 98 11.67 1.20 -0.28
CA GLU A 98 11.98 0.93 1.10
C GLU A 98 13.50 0.90 1.29
N ALA A 99 13.98 1.66 2.26
CA ALA A 99 15.38 1.66 2.67
C ALA A 99 15.62 0.73 3.85
N GLU A 100 16.89 0.35 4.08
CA GLU A 100 17.30 -0.39 5.28
C GLU A 100 17.22 0.47 6.56
N GLU A 101 17.25 1.80 6.40
CA GLU A 101 17.17 2.80 7.48
C GLU A 101 16.00 3.76 7.28
N ALA A 102 15.76 4.64 8.27
CA ALA A 102 14.75 5.69 8.16
C ALA A 102 15.03 6.57 6.93
N TRP A 103 13.98 6.93 6.20
CA TRP A 103 14.11 7.64 4.95
C TRP A 103 14.63 9.06 5.17
N ASP A 104 15.73 9.43 4.52
CA ASP A 104 16.24 10.80 4.50
C ASP A 104 15.66 11.57 3.30
N LEU A 105 15.09 12.76 3.57
CA LEU A 105 14.52 13.62 2.54
C LEU A 105 15.57 14.25 1.62
N GLU A 106 16.84 14.28 2.04
CA GLU A 106 17.95 14.75 1.21
C GLU A 106 18.36 13.73 0.14
N TRP A 107 17.95 12.46 0.29
CA TRP A 107 18.19 11.44 -0.73
C TRP A 107 17.42 11.75 -2.03
N PRO A 108 17.98 11.37 -3.20
CA PRO A 108 17.27 11.50 -4.47
C PRO A 108 15.90 10.82 -4.41
N SER A 109 14.89 11.47 -4.98
CA SER A 109 13.55 10.87 -5.06
C SER A 109 13.58 9.57 -5.86
N PRO A 110 13.00 8.47 -5.34
CA PRO A 110 12.85 7.20 -6.06
C PRO A 110 12.21 7.33 -7.43
N ALA A 111 11.28 8.27 -7.63
CA ALA A 111 10.69 8.50 -8.95
C ALA A 111 11.73 8.82 -10.05
N ALA A 112 12.84 9.48 -9.71
CA ALA A 112 13.92 9.78 -10.65
C ALA A 112 14.76 8.53 -11.03
N MET A 113 14.58 7.41 -10.31
CA MET A 113 15.21 6.13 -10.65
C MET A 113 14.44 5.35 -11.71
N PHE A 114 13.16 5.66 -11.91
CA PHE A 114 12.30 4.97 -12.87
C PHE A 114 11.89 5.86 -14.04
N TRP A 115 11.86 7.18 -13.83
CA TRP A 115 11.37 8.12 -14.81
C TRP A 115 12.42 9.17 -15.17
N PRO A 116 12.40 9.70 -16.39
CA PRO A 116 13.27 10.81 -16.78
C PRO A 116 12.96 12.07 -15.95
N ASP A 117 14.00 12.84 -15.61
CA ASP A 117 13.88 14.07 -14.81
C ASP A 117 13.67 15.34 -15.66
N ASP A 118 13.47 15.20 -16.97
CA ASP A 118 13.28 16.30 -17.91
C ASP A 118 12.00 17.13 -17.60
N PRO A 119 11.94 18.41 -17.99
CA PRO A 119 10.77 19.25 -17.74
C PRO A 119 9.54 18.87 -18.61
N ASP A 120 9.77 18.30 -19.79
CA ASP A 120 8.71 18.00 -20.78
C ASP A 120 8.17 16.57 -20.66
N VAL A 121 8.31 15.97 -19.48
CA VAL A 121 7.90 14.59 -19.22
C VAL A 121 6.39 14.44 -19.07
N THR A 122 5.91 13.24 -19.38
CA THR A 122 4.49 12.87 -19.41
C THR A 122 4.04 12.06 -18.20
N TRP A 123 4.97 11.65 -17.32
CA TRP A 123 4.72 10.76 -16.19
C TRP A 123 4.24 11.48 -14.91
N ASP A 124 4.50 12.78 -14.81
CA ASP A 124 4.44 13.54 -13.56
C ASP A 124 3.03 14.06 -13.23
N ARG A 125 1.99 13.30 -13.55
CA ARG A 125 0.60 13.64 -13.20
C ARG A 125 0.19 12.94 -11.92
N ASP A 126 -0.49 13.67 -11.04
CA ASP A 126 -1.18 13.10 -9.88
C ASP A 126 -2.33 12.21 -10.34
N ALA A 127 -2.46 11.02 -9.76
CA ALA A 127 -3.49 10.05 -10.15
C ALA A 127 -4.90 10.54 -9.81
N ALA A 128 -5.07 11.29 -8.71
CA ALA A 128 -6.39 11.72 -8.23
C ALA A 128 -6.93 12.94 -9.01
N THR A 129 -6.07 13.92 -9.29
CA THR A 129 -6.45 15.22 -9.86
C THR A 129 -6.00 15.43 -11.30
N GLY A 130 -5.06 14.62 -11.82
CA GLY A 130 -4.44 14.80 -13.13
C GLY A 130 -3.49 15.99 -13.23
N LEU A 131 -3.24 16.70 -12.12
CA LEU A 131 -2.35 17.86 -12.05
C LEU A 131 -0.87 17.46 -12.02
N ARG A 132 0.03 18.41 -12.29
CA ARG A 132 1.49 18.15 -12.28
C ARG A 132 2.00 18.07 -10.84
N LEU A 133 2.79 17.04 -10.52
CA LEU A 133 3.50 16.90 -9.23
C LEU A 133 4.61 17.97 -9.09
N ARG A 134 5.33 18.29 -10.17
CA ARG A 134 6.47 19.23 -10.15
C ARG A 134 6.12 20.64 -10.64
N GLY A 135 4.86 20.86 -10.99
CA GLY A 135 4.39 22.05 -11.68
C GLY A 135 3.61 23.00 -10.78
N ILE A 136 3.43 24.22 -11.29
CA ILE A 136 2.49 25.18 -10.73
C ILE A 136 1.12 24.92 -11.35
N ASN A 137 0.14 24.50 -10.54
CA ASN A 137 -1.21 24.22 -11.03
C ASN A 137 -2.16 25.35 -10.63
N ALA A 138 -2.47 26.25 -11.54
CA ALA A 138 -3.50 27.27 -11.32
C ALA A 138 -4.87 26.60 -11.14
N LEU A 139 -5.64 27.08 -10.16
CA LEU A 139 -7.00 26.61 -9.96
C LEU A 139 -7.91 27.04 -11.13
N PRO A 140 -8.87 26.19 -11.54
CA PRO A 140 -9.83 26.54 -12.59
C PRO A 140 -10.62 27.82 -12.26
N ASP A 141 -11.00 28.59 -13.28
CA ASP A 141 -11.82 29.80 -13.08
C ASP A 141 -13.26 29.50 -12.61
N ASP A 142 -13.77 28.30 -12.92
CA ASP A 142 -15.11 27.86 -12.52
C ASP A 142 -15.14 27.36 -11.07
N ASP A 143 -15.95 28.01 -10.23
CA ASP A 143 -16.11 27.68 -8.81
C ASP A 143 -16.50 26.21 -8.58
N LYS A 144 -17.31 25.62 -9.47
CA LYS A 144 -17.71 24.21 -9.35
C LYS A 144 -16.52 23.28 -9.63
N ALA A 145 -15.69 23.60 -10.62
CA ALA A 145 -14.46 22.88 -10.92
C ALA A 145 -13.44 23.01 -9.77
N VAL A 146 -13.27 24.20 -9.17
CA VAL A 146 -12.42 24.38 -7.97
C VAL A 146 -12.84 23.45 -6.84
N ARG A 147 -14.13 23.45 -6.50
CA ARG A 147 -14.63 22.59 -5.42
C ARG A 147 -14.43 21.10 -5.70
N ARG A 148 -14.65 20.67 -6.94
CA ARG A 148 -14.42 19.28 -7.35
C ARG A 148 -12.95 18.90 -7.21
N LEU A 149 -12.06 19.75 -7.71
CA LEU A 149 -10.61 19.54 -7.67
C LEU A 149 -10.09 19.46 -6.23
N ILE A 150 -10.44 20.42 -5.36
CA ILE A 150 -10.03 20.41 -3.95
C ILE A 150 -10.60 19.19 -3.21
N LYS A 151 -11.81 18.76 -3.55
CA LYS A 151 -12.42 17.55 -2.99
C LYS A 151 -11.69 16.28 -3.43
N GLU A 152 -11.26 16.18 -4.68
CA GLU A 152 -10.45 15.07 -5.20
C GLU A 152 -9.06 15.07 -4.56
N ALA A 153 -8.41 16.24 -4.46
CA ALA A 153 -7.11 16.42 -3.79
C ALA A 153 -7.15 16.02 -2.31
N GLY A 154 -8.08 16.56 -1.53
CA GLY A 154 -8.16 16.26 -0.09
C GLY A 154 -8.61 14.83 0.23
N ARG A 155 -9.10 14.06 -0.76
CA ARG A 155 -9.41 12.64 -0.63
C ARG A 155 -8.24 11.73 -0.98
N SER A 156 -7.22 12.24 -1.66
CA SER A 156 -6.06 11.45 -2.07
C SER A 156 -5.19 11.14 -0.84
N PRO A 157 -4.89 9.86 -0.55
CA PRO A 157 -3.99 9.49 0.53
C PRO A 157 -2.52 9.39 0.07
N TRP A 158 -2.25 9.54 -1.23
CA TRP A 158 -0.94 9.23 -1.84
C TRP A 158 0.01 10.43 -1.87
N ASN A 159 -0.47 11.58 -2.35
CA ASN A 159 0.34 12.78 -2.57
C ASN A 159 -0.03 13.88 -1.58
N ILE A 160 0.94 14.71 -1.23
CA ILE A 160 0.78 15.87 -0.34
C ILE A 160 0.25 17.03 -1.19
N HIS A 161 -1.01 17.40 -0.98
CA HIS A 161 -1.60 18.54 -1.68
C HIS A 161 -1.40 19.83 -0.88
N VAL A 162 -0.90 20.87 -1.53
CA VAL A 162 -0.63 22.17 -0.92
C VAL A 162 -1.41 23.24 -1.67
N VAL A 163 -2.24 24.01 -0.97
CA VAL A 163 -3.00 25.11 -1.55
C VAL A 163 -2.35 26.42 -1.16
N VAL A 164 -1.89 27.18 -2.15
CA VAL A 164 -1.24 28.49 -1.99
C VAL A 164 -2.17 29.55 -2.55
N HIS A 165 -2.45 30.60 -1.78
CA HIS A 165 -3.24 31.73 -2.25
C HIS A 165 -2.34 32.91 -2.60
N GLU A 166 -2.41 33.33 -3.87
CA GLU A 166 -1.69 34.50 -4.35
C GLU A 166 -2.40 35.77 -3.85
N ALA A 167 -1.79 36.50 -2.89
CA ALA A 167 -2.38 37.74 -2.39
C ALA A 167 -2.51 38.82 -3.48
N MET A 168 -1.60 38.79 -4.46
CA MET A 168 -1.49 39.66 -5.63
C MET A 168 -0.96 38.81 -6.79
N THR A 169 -1.17 39.25 -8.03
CA THR A 169 -0.65 38.54 -9.22
C THR A 169 0.86 38.38 -9.14
N THR A 170 1.34 37.14 -9.25
CA THR A 170 2.77 36.82 -9.16
C THR A 170 3.54 37.21 -10.42
N ASP A 171 4.72 37.78 -10.20
CA ASP A 171 5.68 38.10 -11.27
C ASP A 171 6.42 36.84 -11.75
N HIS A 172 7.34 37.02 -12.71
CA HIS A 172 8.14 35.89 -13.23
C HIS A 172 9.02 35.22 -12.17
N ARG A 173 9.42 35.94 -11.12
CA ARG A 173 10.24 35.41 -10.01
C ARG A 173 9.42 34.55 -9.07
N GLY A 174 8.14 34.90 -8.88
CA GLY A 174 7.15 34.13 -8.13
C GLY A 174 6.63 32.88 -8.82
N ARG A 175 6.96 32.68 -10.10
CA ARG A 175 6.56 31.51 -10.93
C ARG A 175 7.58 30.38 -10.88
N VAL A 176 8.16 30.13 -9.71
CA VAL A 176 9.00 28.96 -9.45
C VAL A 176 8.16 27.92 -8.71
N PRO A 177 8.03 26.69 -9.24
CA PRO A 177 7.29 25.63 -8.56
C PRO A 177 7.91 25.29 -7.20
N LEU A 178 7.07 25.02 -6.20
CA LEU A 178 7.49 24.63 -4.86
C LEU A 178 8.39 23.39 -4.89
N ALA A 179 8.13 22.44 -5.78
CA ALA A 179 8.93 21.23 -5.97
C ALA A 179 10.43 21.51 -6.21
N ARG A 180 10.81 22.67 -6.78
CA ARG A 180 12.23 23.02 -6.98
C ARG A 180 12.94 23.49 -5.70
N ARG A 181 12.17 23.86 -4.67
CA ARG A 181 12.67 24.34 -3.37
C ARG A 181 12.59 23.26 -2.28
N LEU A 182 11.84 22.19 -2.53
CA LEU A 182 11.72 21.08 -1.59
C LEU A 182 12.95 20.18 -1.61
N PRO A 183 13.21 19.48 -0.47
CA PRO A 183 14.17 18.39 -0.42
C PRO A 183 13.94 17.39 -1.57
N PRO A 184 15.00 16.80 -2.16
CA PRO A 184 14.90 15.89 -3.29
C PRO A 184 13.87 14.78 -3.11
N GLY A 185 13.77 14.19 -1.92
CA GLY A 185 12.81 13.14 -1.59
C GLY A 185 11.34 13.57 -1.71
N LEU A 186 11.01 14.86 -1.61
CA LEU A 186 9.61 15.34 -1.67
C LEU A 186 9.17 15.84 -3.05
N ARG A 187 10.10 16.04 -3.98
CA ARG A 187 9.83 16.72 -5.27
C ARG A 187 8.74 16.07 -6.12
N HIS A 188 8.54 14.76 -5.96
CA HIS A 188 7.60 13.95 -6.75
C HIS A 188 6.41 13.44 -5.94
N ARG A 189 6.15 14.04 -4.78
CA ARG A 189 5.03 13.68 -3.89
C ARG A 189 4.12 14.85 -3.57
N VAL A 190 4.54 16.06 -3.91
CA VAL A 190 3.79 17.29 -3.61
C VAL A 190 3.00 17.73 -4.83
N VAL A 191 1.78 18.23 -4.64
CA VAL A 191 0.98 18.88 -5.69
C VAL A 191 0.68 20.30 -5.22
N GLU A 192 1.23 21.28 -5.93
CA GLU A 192 1.00 22.69 -5.65
C GLU A 192 -0.23 23.20 -6.41
N HIS A 193 -1.23 23.69 -5.67
CA HIS A 193 -2.42 24.36 -6.19
C HIS A 193 -2.30 25.87 -5.96
N ARG A 194 -2.45 26.67 -7.00
CA ARG A 194 -2.39 28.14 -6.94
C ARG A 194 -3.76 28.76 -7.12
N ALA A 195 -4.24 29.39 -6.05
CA ALA A 195 -5.45 30.19 -6.06
C ALA A 195 -5.12 31.64 -6.43
N ALA A 196 -5.79 32.17 -7.45
CA ALA A 196 -5.72 33.56 -7.83
C ALA A 196 -6.31 34.48 -6.73
N PRO A 197 -5.96 35.79 -6.70
CA PRO A 197 -6.38 36.71 -5.64
C PRO A 197 -7.89 36.76 -5.38
N GLN A 198 -8.70 36.62 -6.43
CA GLN A 198 -10.16 36.63 -6.36
C GLN A 198 -10.77 35.30 -5.88
N GLN A 199 -10.01 34.20 -5.90
CA GLN A 199 -10.51 32.85 -5.60
C GLN A 199 -10.49 32.49 -4.11
N LEU A 200 -9.98 33.36 -3.22
CA LEU A 200 -9.85 33.10 -1.78
C LEU A 200 -11.15 32.56 -1.15
N ARG A 201 -12.29 33.17 -1.50
CA ARG A 201 -13.59 32.80 -0.93
C ARG A 201 -14.04 31.41 -1.36
N VAL A 202 -13.97 31.10 -2.65
CA VAL A 202 -14.40 29.79 -3.17
C VAL A 202 -13.47 28.67 -2.69
N VAL A 203 -12.17 28.94 -2.59
CA VAL A 203 -11.20 27.96 -2.06
C VAL A 203 -11.48 27.65 -0.60
N ASN A 204 -11.64 28.66 0.26
CA ASN A 204 -11.96 28.42 1.66
C ASN A 204 -13.31 27.73 1.86
N TRP A 205 -14.28 27.96 0.98
CA TRP A 205 -15.52 27.19 0.99
C TRP A 205 -15.30 25.72 0.61
N ALA A 206 -14.44 25.43 -0.37
CA ALA A 206 -14.10 24.05 -0.73
C ALA A 206 -13.36 23.32 0.40
N LEU A 207 -12.50 24.04 1.12
CA LEU A 207 -11.67 23.52 2.21
C LEU A 207 -12.42 23.28 3.52
N GLU A 208 -13.61 23.86 3.68
CA GLU A 208 -14.45 23.71 4.89
C GLU A 208 -14.71 22.25 5.24
N ASN A 209 -14.87 21.37 4.24
CA ASN A 209 -15.08 19.93 4.45
C ASN A 209 -13.88 19.21 5.09
N PHE A 210 -12.70 19.82 5.07
CA PHE A 210 -11.47 19.30 5.64
C PHE A 210 -11.08 20.02 6.94
N GLY A 211 -11.90 20.97 7.41
CA GLY A 211 -11.65 21.72 8.64
C GLY A 211 -10.47 22.69 8.57
N VAL A 212 -10.00 23.03 7.36
CA VAL A 212 -8.83 23.92 7.15
C VAL A 212 -9.22 25.19 6.40
N GLN A 213 -8.41 26.23 6.55
CA GLN A 213 -8.55 27.49 5.81
C GLN A 213 -7.19 27.97 5.32
N VAL A 214 -7.17 28.51 4.10
CA VAL A 214 -6.01 29.19 3.53
C VAL A 214 -6.07 30.69 3.88
N PRO A 215 -5.03 31.23 4.54
CA PRO A 215 -4.93 32.66 4.80
C PRO A 215 -4.73 33.47 3.52
N ARG A 216 -5.08 34.76 3.55
CA ARG A 216 -4.80 35.66 2.41
C ARG A 216 -3.29 35.81 2.21
N GLY A 217 -2.75 35.46 1.04
CA GLY A 217 -1.31 35.45 0.80
C GLY A 217 -0.58 34.30 1.50
N GLY A 218 -1.31 33.35 2.06
CA GLY A 218 -0.77 32.21 2.79
C GLY A 218 -0.88 30.91 2.01
N ALA A 219 -0.62 29.82 2.71
CA ALA A 219 -0.75 28.48 2.18
C ALA A 219 -1.24 27.51 3.25
N VAL A 220 -1.77 26.36 2.83
CA VAL A 220 -2.19 25.28 3.73
C VAL A 220 -1.84 23.92 3.12
N VAL A 221 -1.35 23.01 3.93
CA VAL A 221 -1.13 21.60 3.54
C VAL A 221 -2.41 20.83 3.85
N LEU A 222 -2.99 20.15 2.86
CA LEU A 222 -4.24 19.40 3.05
C LEU A 222 -3.99 18.14 3.88
N PRO A 223 -4.88 17.81 4.83
CA PRO A 223 -4.70 16.64 5.70
C PRO A 223 -4.81 15.30 4.96
N GLY A 224 -5.45 15.27 3.80
CA GLY A 224 -5.80 14.01 3.12
C GLY A 224 -6.97 13.29 3.79
N THR A 225 -7.36 12.14 3.25
CA THR A 225 -8.40 11.27 3.83
C THR A 225 -7.94 9.81 3.81
N PRO A 226 -7.76 9.15 4.97
CA PRO A 226 -7.96 9.68 6.32
C PRO A 226 -6.87 10.69 6.72
N ALA A 227 -7.26 11.68 7.55
CA ALA A 227 -6.32 12.62 8.13
C ALA A 227 -5.41 11.92 9.17
N PRO A 228 -4.13 12.32 9.29
CA PRO A 228 -3.24 11.84 10.35
C PRO A 228 -3.78 12.20 11.73
N ALA A 229 -3.55 11.34 12.73
CA ALA A 229 -4.06 11.55 14.09
C ALA A 229 -3.55 12.84 14.74
N ASP A 230 -2.27 13.17 14.50
CA ASP A 230 -1.59 14.35 15.05
C ASP A 230 -1.64 15.58 14.12
N TYR A 231 -2.59 15.61 13.19
CA TYR A 231 -2.73 16.75 12.29
C TYR A 231 -3.29 17.98 13.03
N ASP A 232 -2.46 19.02 13.15
CA ASP A 232 -2.84 20.33 13.68
C ASP A 232 -3.05 21.35 12.55
N THR A 233 -4.28 21.84 12.42
CA THR A 233 -4.67 22.82 11.40
C THR A 233 -3.82 24.09 11.45
N ASP A 234 -3.42 24.55 12.64
CA ASP A 234 -2.64 25.77 12.81
C ASP A 234 -1.16 25.55 12.46
N ALA A 235 -0.61 24.37 12.76
CA ALA A 235 0.76 24.00 12.42
C ALA A 235 0.98 23.85 10.91
N PHE A 236 -0.06 23.43 10.17
CA PHE A 236 -0.01 23.20 8.72
C PHE A 236 -0.64 24.33 7.89
N SER A 237 -0.96 25.46 8.53
CA SER A 237 -1.41 26.70 7.87
C SER A 237 -0.35 27.80 8.00
N VAL A 238 0.16 28.27 6.87
CA VAL A 238 1.17 29.32 6.78
C VAL A 238 0.48 30.64 6.47
N ARG A 239 0.57 31.59 7.40
CA ARG A 239 -0.10 32.91 7.28
C ARG A 239 0.35 33.76 6.10
N THR A 240 1.63 33.68 5.76
CA THR A 240 2.23 34.52 4.71
C THR A 240 3.28 33.74 3.95
N VAL A 241 3.12 33.70 2.63
CA VAL A 241 4.03 33.09 1.67
C VAL A 241 4.38 34.16 0.65
N PHE A 242 5.65 34.55 0.61
CA PHE A 242 6.15 35.50 -0.37
C PHE A 242 6.47 34.76 -1.66
N LEU A 243 5.82 35.20 -2.74
CA LEU A 243 5.98 34.64 -4.08
C LEU A 243 6.73 35.64 -4.95
N ASP A 244 7.90 36.06 -4.48
CA ASP A 244 8.78 37.07 -5.08
C ASP A 244 10.13 36.47 -5.52
N GLY A 245 10.23 35.13 -5.46
CA GLY A 245 11.45 34.35 -5.75
C GLY A 245 12.29 34.04 -4.51
N SER A 246 11.97 34.66 -3.36
CA SER A 246 12.55 34.25 -2.07
C SER A 246 12.12 32.82 -1.71
N GLU A 247 12.92 32.18 -0.85
CA GLU A 247 12.63 30.82 -0.42
C GLU A 247 11.48 30.81 0.62
N PRO A 248 10.38 30.09 0.38
CA PRO A 248 9.25 30.06 1.30
C PRO A 248 9.51 29.08 2.45
N THR A 249 10.46 29.40 3.32
CA THR A 249 10.95 28.52 4.40
C THR A 249 9.83 28.03 5.33
N GLY A 250 8.84 28.87 5.65
CA GLY A 250 7.68 28.48 6.44
C GLY A 250 6.82 27.41 5.77
N LEU A 251 6.65 27.49 4.44
CA LEU A 251 5.90 26.50 3.66
C LEU A 251 6.69 25.20 3.51
N ILE A 252 7.99 25.29 3.22
CA ILE A 252 8.88 24.12 3.15
C ILE A 252 8.83 23.36 4.48
N LYS A 253 8.97 24.06 5.60
CA LYS A 253 8.88 23.48 6.95
C LYS A 253 7.53 22.80 7.20
N ALA A 254 6.41 23.43 6.83
CA ALA A 254 5.08 22.84 7.01
C ALA A 254 4.93 21.53 6.21
N VAL A 255 5.42 21.49 4.97
CA VAL A 255 5.37 20.28 4.13
C VAL A 255 6.27 19.18 4.67
N THR A 256 7.51 19.51 5.08
CA THR A 256 8.43 18.52 5.66
C THR A 256 7.92 17.96 6.99
N SER A 257 7.32 18.81 7.84
CA SER A 257 6.71 18.37 9.09
C SER A 257 5.46 17.52 8.87
N PHE A 258 4.69 17.79 7.81
CA PHE A 258 3.52 16.98 7.46
C PHE A 258 3.94 15.59 6.96
N ASP A 259 5.01 15.51 6.16
CA ASP A 259 5.52 14.23 5.65
C ASP A 259 5.99 13.30 6.77
N ALA A 260 6.53 13.87 7.85
CA ALA A 260 7.01 13.17 9.04
C ALA A 260 5.91 12.67 9.99
N LEU A 261 4.63 12.99 9.72
CA LEU A 261 3.52 12.46 10.51
C LEU A 261 3.29 10.97 10.23
N ASP A 262 2.81 10.25 11.23
CA ASP A 262 2.35 8.86 11.10
C ASP A 262 1.08 8.80 10.24
N ARG A 263 1.29 8.63 8.92
CA ARG A 263 0.21 8.59 7.94
C ARG A 263 -0.31 7.17 7.75
N PRO A 264 -1.64 6.99 7.68
CA PRO A 264 -2.22 5.70 7.35
C PRO A 264 -1.83 5.30 5.93
N LEU A 265 -1.28 4.10 5.78
CA LEU A 265 -0.90 3.58 4.48
C LEU A 265 -2.18 3.23 3.67
N PRO A 266 -2.28 3.61 2.38
CA PRO A 266 -3.41 3.19 1.54
C PRO A 266 -3.54 1.66 1.46
N ASP A 267 -4.78 1.14 1.40
CA ASP A 267 -5.02 -0.32 1.47
C ASP A 267 -4.32 -1.08 0.32
N ASP A 268 -4.26 -0.49 -0.87
CA ASP A 268 -3.53 -1.03 -2.02
C ASP A 268 -2.01 -0.99 -1.81
N ALA A 269 -1.48 0.08 -1.22
CA ALA A 269 -0.07 0.17 -0.86
C ALA A 269 0.37 -0.87 0.19
N VAL A 270 -0.52 -1.28 1.11
CA VAL A 270 -0.23 -2.31 2.10
C VAL A 270 0.05 -3.65 1.42
N ALA A 271 -0.80 -4.04 0.47
CA ALA A 271 -0.63 -5.28 -0.27
C ALA A 271 0.64 -5.23 -1.13
N ASP A 272 0.85 -4.13 -1.86
CA ASP A 272 2.02 -3.97 -2.73
C ASP A 272 3.34 -3.93 -1.93
N LEU A 273 3.34 -3.36 -0.72
CA LEU A 273 4.50 -3.37 0.18
C LEU A 273 4.80 -4.77 0.73
N ALA A 274 3.76 -5.53 1.07
CA ALA A 274 3.93 -6.92 1.50
C ALA A 274 4.57 -7.75 0.37
N SER A 275 4.03 -7.65 -0.85
CA SER A 275 4.59 -8.30 -2.03
C SER A 275 6.03 -7.85 -2.33
N LEU A 276 6.35 -6.55 -2.19
CA LEU A 276 7.73 -6.05 -2.30
C LEU A 276 8.67 -6.75 -1.33
N ARG A 277 8.25 -6.97 -0.08
CA ARG A 277 9.10 -7.59 0.95
C ARG A 277 9.24 -9.10 0.79
N GLU A 278 8.18 -9.77 0.35
CA GLU A 278 8.13 -11.23 0.25
C GLU A 278 8.76 -11.77 -1.04
N GLU A 279 8.60 -11.06 -2.16
CA GLU A 279 8.96 -11.55 -3.49
C GLU A 279 10.23 -10.92 -4.06
N TRP A 280 10.91 -10.07 -3.28
CA TRP A 280 12.13 -9.36 -3.70
C TRP A 280 13.22 -10.31 -4.22
N ARG A 281 13.81 -10.00 -5.39
CA ARG A 281 14.81 -10.87 -6.04
C ARG A 281 16.17 -10.23 -6.26
N LEU A 282 16.28 -8.91 -6.15
CA LEU A 282 17.54 -8.19 -6.38
C LEU A 282 18.43 -8.22 -5.13
N LEU A 283 18.87 -9.42 -4.76
CA LEU A 283 19.87 -9.64 -3.70
C LEU A 283 21.27 -9.59 -4.32
N THR A 284 22.24 -9.13 -3.53
CA THR A 284 23.65 -9.33 -3.88
C THR A 284 24.03 -10.79 -3.66
N LEU A 285 25.05 -11.28 -4.37
CA LEU A 285 25.57 -12.64 -4.17
C LEU A 285 25.95 -12.94 -2.70
N GLN A 286 26.43 -11.92 -1.97
CA GLN A 286 26.75 -12.05 -0.56
C GLN A 286 25.50 -12.28 0.29
N GLU A 287 24.44 -11.49 0.05
CA GLU A 287 23.16 -11.62 0.74
C GLU A 287 22.47 -12.95 0.41
N GLU A 288 22.55 -13.40 -0.84
CA GLU A 288 22.07 -14.71 -1.26
C GLU A 288 22.82 -15.83 -0.53
N LEU A 289 24.15 -15.76 -0.48
CA LEU A 289 24.98 -16.74 0.21
C LEU A 289 24.66 -16.79 1.71
N GLU A 290 24.48 -15.64 2.35
CA GLU A 290 24.09 -15.57 3.76
C GLU A 290 22.69 -16.12 4.01
N ARG A 291 21.74 -15.84 3.12
CA ARG A 291 20.39 -16.41 3.19
C ARG A 291 20.41 -17.93 3.06
N GLU A 292 21.12 -18.47 2.08
CA GLU A 292 21.25 -19.91 1.88
C GLU A 292 21.94 -20.58 3.08
N ARG A 293 22.99 -19.96 3.64
CA ARG A 293 23.62 -20.45 4.87
C ARG A 293 22.65 -20.50 6.05
N ARG A 294 21.82 -19.47 6.23
CA ARG A 294 20.78 -19.45 7.27
C ARG A 294 19.74 -20.54 7.06
N LEU A 295 19.30 -20.77 5.82
CA LEU A 295 18.35 -21.83 5.48
C LEU A 295 18.93 -23.22 5.76
N VAL A 296 20.18 -23.46 5.35
CA VAL A 296 20.87 -24.74 5.63
C VAL A 296 21.00 -24.97 7.14
N ALA A 297 21.37 -23.93 7.90
CA ALA A 297 21.45 -24.04 9.37
C ALA A 297 20.10 -24.38 10.00
N MET A 298 19.01 -23.71 9.57
CA MET A 298 17.66 -24.00 10.03
C MET A 298 17.23 -25.44 9.72
N TYR A 299 17.50 -25.94 8.50
CA TYR A 299 17.17 -27.32 8.16
C TYR A 299 18.02 -28.35 8.91
N ALA A 300 19.29 -28.04 9.16
CA ALA A 300 20.16 -28.88 9.98
C ALA A 300 19.62 -28.99 11.42
N GLU A 301 19.25 -27.86 12.03
CA GLU A 301 18.64 -27.82 13.36
C GLU A 301 17.31 -28.60 13.41
N ALA A 302 16.45 -28.42 12.40
CA ALA A 302 15.20 -29.15 12.30
C ALA A 302 15.42 -30.67 12.18
N LEU A 303 16.42 -31.10 11.41
CA LEU A 303 16.78 -32.52 11.26
C LEU A 303 17.32 -33.11 12.57
N GLU A 304 18.13 -32.33 13.30
CA GLU A 304 18.65 -32.73 14.61
C GLU A 304 17.51 -32.90 15.61
N ALA A 305 16.58 -31.94 15.67
CA ALA A 305 15.40 -32.02 16.53
C ALA A 305 14.51 -33.24 16.20
N MET A 306 14.32 -33.53 14.91
CA MET A 306 13.59 -34.74 14.49
C MET A 306 14.32 -36.02 14.93
N THR A 307 15.64 -36.05 14.82
CA THR A 307 16.45 -37.20 15.25
C THR A 307 16.38 -37.42 16.76
N GLN A 308 16.52 -36.35 17.55
CA GLN A 308 16.38 -36.40 19.00
C GLN A 308 14.98 -36.87 19.40
N SER A 309 13.93 -36.37 18.74
CA SER A 309 12.55 -36.82 19.02
C SER A 309 12.36 -38.32 18.77
N ARG A 310 12.93 -38.84 17.67
CA ARG A 310 12.89 -40.28 17.33
C ARG A 310 13.60 -41.12 18.40
N ASP A 311 14.76 -40.66 18.86
CA ASP A 311 15.54 -41.39 19.84
C ASP A 311 14.82 -41.41 21.20
N LEU A 312 14.20 -40.30 21.61
CA LEU A 312 13.32 -40.25 22.78
C LEU A 312 12.12 -41.21 22.67
N TYR A 313 11.50 -41.32 21.48
CA TYR A 313 10.44 -42.29 21.25
C TYR A 313 10.94 -43.74 21.36
N ARG A 314 12.14 -44.03 20.88
CA ARG A 314 12.76 -45.36 21.00
C ARG A 314 12.99 -45.72 22.46
N GLU A 315 13.62 -44.82 23.23
CA GLU A 315 13.87 -45.05 24.65
C GLU A 315 12.57 -45.21 25.44
N ALA A 316 11.52 -44.44 25.11
CA ALA A 316 10.22 -44.57 25.74
C ALA A 316 9.58 -45.93 25.44
N ALA A 317 9.71 -46.43 24.21
CA ALA A 317 9.21 -47.74 23.81
C ALA A 317 9.98 -48.88 24.49
N GLU A 318 11.31 -48.77 24.58
CA GLU A 318 12.17 -49.73 25.29
C GLU A 318 11.81 -49.79 26.78
N ARG A 319 11.71 -48.64 27.46
CA ARG A 319 11.27 -48.57 28.87
C ARG A 319 9.87 -49.15 29.09
N ALA A 320 8.94 -48.94 28.15
CA ALA A 320 7.61 -49.53 28.24
C ALA A 320 7.64 -51.05 28.06
N ALA A 321 8.49 -51.57 27.18
CA ALA A 321 8.68 -53.01 26.99
C ALA A 321 9.31 -53.67 28.22
N GLU A 322 10.32 -53.03 28.82
CA GLU A 322 10.94 -53.47 30.08
C GLU A 322 9.92 -53.53 31.23
N ALA A 323 9.09 -52.49 31.39
CA ALA A 323 8.04 -52.48 32.39
C ALA A 323 7.05 -53.65 32.18
N LEU A 324 6.62 -53.90 30.93
CA LEU A 324 5.75 -55.03 30.59
C LEU A 324 6.40 -56.39 30.86
N ALA A 325 7.69 -56.53 30.59
CA ALA A 325 8.44 -57.76 30.87
C ALA A 325 8.53 -58.02 32.40
N GLY A 326 8.85 -56.99 33.18
CA GLY A 326 8.86 -57.06 34.65
C GLY A 326 7.50 -57.45 35.24
N TYR A 327 6.39 -56.91 34.70
CA TYR A 327 5.03 -57.33 35.07
C TYR A 327 4.75 -58.81 34.74
N ARG A 328 5.24 -59.32 33.61
CA ARG A 328 5.06 -60.74 33.23
C ARG A 328 5.89 -61.68 34.08
N GLU A 329 7.13 -61.32 34.40
CA GLU A 329 8.02 -62.12 35.23
C GLU A 329 7.53 -62.18 36.69
N SER A 330 7.05 -61.06 37.23
CA SER A 330 6.39 -61.03 38.55
C SER A 330 5.04 -61.74 38.57
N ALA A 331 4.29 -61.78 37.45
CA ALA A 331 3.10 -62.60 37.30
C ALA A 331 3.41 -64.11 37.12
N GLY A 332 4.62 -64.47 36.68
CA GLY A 332 5.08 -65.85 36.50
C GLY A 332 5.54 -66.57 37.77
N ALA A 333 5.65 -65.85 38.90
CA ALA A 333 6.06 -66.38 40.21
C ALA A 333 4.89 -66.80 41.12
N VAL A 334 3.73 -67.12 40.55
CA VAL A 334 2.56 -67.63 41.29
C VAL A 334 2.10 -68.96 40.67
N PRO A 335 1.95 -70.07 41.44
CA PRO A 335 1.37 -71.29 40.90
C PRO A 335 -0.16 -71.16 40.70
N ALA A 336 -0.65 -71.77 39.62
CA ALA A 336 -2.06 -71.98 39.24
C ALA A 336 -2.82 -72.85 40.29
N ALA A 337 -4.14 -72.87 40.52
CA ALA A 337 -5.41 -72.26 39.99
C ALA A 337 -6.53 -72.47 41.09
N PRO A 338 -7.82 -72.01 41.02
CA PRO A 338 -8.82 -72.28 39.94
C PRO A 338 -9.76 -71.07 39.59
N PRO A 339 -10.74 -71.20 38.65
CA PRO A 339 -11.49 -70.08 38.03
C PRO A 339 -12.88 -69.83 38.67
N PRO A 340 -13.78 -69.02 38.06
CA PRO A 340 -13.87 -67.56 38.14
C PRO A 340 -15.05 -67.10 39.03
N ALA A 341 -14.93 -65.93 39.67
CA ALA A 341 -16.08 -65.21 40.22
C ALA A 341 -16.26 -63.90 39.45
N GLU A 342 -17.43 -63.80 38.81
CA GLU A 342 -17.92 -62.63 38.12
C GLU A 342 -17.84 -61.39 39.02
N THR A 343 -17.08 -60.39 38.61
CA THR A 343 -17.39 -58.99 38.94
C THR A 343 -16.98 -58.11 37.77
N SER A 344 -18.00 -57.47 37.21
CA SER A 344 -17.93 -56.51 36.11
C SER A 344 -17.07 -55.28 36.43
N PRO A 345 -16.65 -54.52 35.39
CA PRO A 345 -15.38 -53.81 35.37
C PRO A 345 -15.49 -52.35 35.85
N ALA A 346 -14.50 -51.88 36.59
CA ALA A 346 -14.25 -50.45 36.78
C ALA A 346 -12.94 -50.06 36.08
N SER A 347 -13.05 -49.63 34.82
CA SER A 347 -11.95 -49.03 34.05
C SER A 347 -11.70 -47.57 34.50
N PRO A 348 -10.50 -47.20 35.00
CA PRO A 348 -10.16 -45.80 35.31
C PRO A 348 -9.56 -45.05 34.10
N LEU A 349 -9.78 -45.51 32.86
CA LEU A 349 -9.23 -44.90 31.64
C LEU A 349 -10.28 -44.36 30.65
N ARG A 350 -11.57 -44.32 31.02
CA ARG A 350 -12.62 -43.66 30.21
C ARG A 350 -12.87 -42.18 30.55
N GLY A 351 -12.10 -41.61 31.49
CA GLY A 351 -12.23 -40.20 31.89
C GLY A 351 -11.44 -39.21 31.03
N LEU A 352 -10.36 -39.63 30.36
CA LEU A 352 -9.48 -38.74 29.59
C LEU A 352 -9.86 -38.60 28.11
N THR A 353 -10.76 -39.44 27.59
CA THR A 353 -11.22 -39.35 26.20
C THR A 353 -12.48 -38.51 26.01
N ARG A 354 -13.18 -38.11 27.09
CA ARG A 354 -14.34 -37.19 26.99
C ARG A 354 -14.02 -35.70 27.09
N THR A 355 -12.81 -35.32 27.48
CA THR A 355 -12.38 -33.91 27.52
C THR A 355 -11.60 -33.46 26.29
N LEU A 356 -11.20 -34.38 25.39
CA LEU A 356 -10.54 -34.04 24.12
C LEU A 356 -11.47 -34.06 22.89
N GLU A 357 -12.71 -34.55 23.01
CA GLU A 357 -13.71 -34.41 21.92
C GLU A 357 -14.36 -33.02 21.86
N ARG A 358 -14.20 -32.17 22.89
CA ARG A 358 -14.74 -30.79 22.89
C ARG A 358 -13.84 -29.76 22.20
N PHE A 359 -12.68 -30.16 21.68
CA PHE A 359 -11.75 -29.28 20.94
C PHE A 359 -11.54 -29.67 19.47
N ARG A 360 -12.32 -30.62 18.95
CA ARG A 360 -12.24 -31.05 17.53
C ARG A 360 -13.64 -31.09 16.90
N GLY A 361 -14.19 -29.92 16.59
CA GLY A 361 -15.54 -29.83 16.02
C GLY A 361 -15.96 -28.44 15.57
N ALA A 362 -15.19 -27.79 14.70
CA ALA A 362 -15.68 -26.64 13.91
C ALA A 362 -14.93 -26.54 12.58
N SER A 363 -15.13 -27.52 11.69
CA SER A 363 -14.84 -27.38 10.27
C SER A 363 -15.58 -28.48 9.49
N ARG A 364 -16.79 -28.18 9.03
CA ARG A 364 -17.38 -28.88 7.87
C ARG A 364 -18.08 -27.86 6.97
N PRO A 365 -17.83 -27.89 5.65
CA PRO A 365 -18.34 -26.91 4.69
C PRO A 365 -19.81 -27.15 4.32
N PRO A 366 -20.57 -26.13 3.92
CA PRO A 366 -21.93 -26.31 3.41
C PRO A 366 -21.88 -26.67 1.92
N ARG A 367 -22.39 -27.86 1.60
CA ARG A 367 -22.74 -28.28 0.23
C ARG A 367 -24.21 -27.96 -0.01
N GLN A 368 -24.45 -27.37 -1.18
CA GLN A 368 -25.73 -27.12 -1.85
C GLN A 368 -26.82 -28.17 -1.58
N GLN A 369 -28.06 -27.70 -1.42
CA GLN A 369 -29.22 -28.34 -2.04
C GLN A 369 -30.37 -27.35 -2.29
N SER A 370 -30.98 -27.56 -3.43
CA SER A 370 -31.94 -26.76 -4.19
C SER A 370 -33.39 -27.01 -3.78
N ARG A 371 -34.26 -26.00 -3.99
CA ARG A 371 -35.66 -26.03 -4.54
C ARG A 371 -36.47 -24.84 -3.99
N PRO A 372 -37.65 -24.48 -4.56
CA PRO A 372 -38.23 -24.71 -5.89
C PRO A 372 -38.73 -23.39 -6.55
N ARG A 373 -39.43 -23.53 -7.67
CA ARG A 373 -39.81 -22.51 -8.67
C ARG A 373 -41.34 -22.24 -8.65
N THR A 374 -41.73 -20.99 -8.92
CA THR A 374 -43.02 -20.49 -9.52
C THR A 374 -44.29 -20.49 -8.63
N PRO A 375 -45.32 -19.63 -8.84
CA PRO A 375 -45.63 -18.78 -10.02
C PRO A 375 -46.04 -17.29 -9.75
N PRO A 376 -46.28 -16.49 -10.82
CA PRO A 376 -46.70 -15.09 -10.73
C PRO A 376 -48.22 -14.90 -10.92
N ASP A 377 -48.78 -13.82 -10.37
CA ASP A 377 -50.01 -13.20 -10.88
C ASP A 377 -50.09 -11.69 -10.55
N THR A 378 -50.43 -10.93 -11.60
CA THR A 378 -50.67 -9.48 -11.79
C THR A 378 -52.10 -9.09 -11.32
N PRO A 379 -52.76 -7.91 -11.56
CA PRO A 379 -52.43 -6.52 -11.99
C PRO A 379 -53.25 -5.44 -11.18
N PRO A 380 -53.82 -4.30 -11.70
CA PRO A 380 -53.43 -3.25 -12.69
C PRO A 380 -53.54 -1.76 -12.18
N GLY A 381 -53.09 -0.78 -12.99
CA GLY A 381 -53.56 0.63 -13.05
C GLY A 381 -52.84 1.65 -12.15
N THR A 382 -52.59 2.92 -12.48
CA THR A 382 -53.09 3.81 -13.56
C THR A 382 -52.20 5.09 -13.65
N GLU A 383 -52.24 5.77 -14.82
CA GLU A 383 -51.96 7.20 -15.10
C GLU A 383 -50.50 7.69 -15.15
N SER A 384 -49.93 8.34 -16.18
CA SER A 384 -50.35 9.27 -17.28
C SER A 384 -49.68 10.64 -17.08
N ARG A 385 -48.70 10.99 -17.96
CA ARG A 385 -48.40 12.32 -18.54
C ARG A 385 -47.03 12.26 -19.24
N GLU A 386 -46.92 12.21 -20.56
CA GLU A 386 -47.20 13.25 -21.58
C GLU A 386 -46.29 14.48 -21.46
N THR A 387 -45.27 14.58 -22.33
CA THR A 387 -45.01 15.78 -23.16
C THR A 387 -43.90 15.54 -24.21
N SER A 388 -44.35 15.46 -25.46
CA SER A 388 -43.86 16.15 -26.66
C SER A 388 -42.37 16.46 -26.87
N ARG A 389 -41.80 15.91 -27.95
CA ARG A 389 -40.67 16.51 -28.69
C ARG A 389 -40.88 16.31 -30.21
N PRO A 390 -40.86 17.36 -31.05
CA PRO A 390 -40.95 17.24 -32.50
C PRO A 390 -39.56 17.05 -33.14
N PRO A 391 -39.49 16.54 -34.39
CA PRO A 391 -38.26 16.44 -35.17
C PRO A 391 -38.06 17.67 -36.06
N GLY A 392 -36.84 18.19 -36.10
CA GLY A 392 -36.35 19.13 -37.11
C GLY A 392 -34.83 18.93 -37.22
N GLY A 393 -34.20 18.93 -38.38
CA GLY A 393 -34.70 19.20 -39.73
C GLY A 393 -33.75 18.62 -40.77
N THR A 394 -34.28 18.47 -41.97
CA THR A 394 -33.58 18.04 -43.17
C THR A 394 -33.13 19.27 -43.95
N THR A 395 -31.95 19.12 -44.55
CA THR A 395 -31.35 19.86 -45.67
C THR A 395 -32.32 20.21 -46.80
N ASP A 396 -32.36 21.47 -47.21
CA ASP A 396 -31.86 21.99 -48.51
C ASP A 396 -31.86 23.53 -48.51
#